data_AF-A0A534T985-F1
#
_entry.id   AF-A0A534T985-F1
#
_cell.length_a   1.000
_cell.length_b   1.000
_cell.length_c   1.000
_cell.angle_alpha   90.00
_cell.angle_beta   90.00
_cell.angle_gamma   90.00
#
_symmetry.space_group_name_H-M   'P 1'
#
loop_
_entity.id
_entity.type
_entity.pdbx_description
1 polymer ?
#
loop_
_entity_poly.entity_id
_entity_poly.type
_entity_poly.pdbx_seq_one_letter_code
_entity_poly.pdbx_strand_id
1 'polypeptide(L)'
;MVKVLLVGVGRWGTNHLRVLRSLPVDLYVADLRDDHLSRARALGVPETHLSTDPAKFVPRVDAAAVVIPGPAQAALCRTLLSSGKDVFVEKPLALDPLEAKQLAELAEERGRILQVGHIFRFDPASQCLRAAIARGDFGRLRMLRGRFSGFKRPRADMGVSFSDAVHFVDLFNYLVGRAPARVSAITKDFLGRGVDDEALIALDYEVVGNGADAAAPALAGPIWATVESGYHRPGKWREIVVVGEGLTAVCDYNVAQYKVTTFRNEHVVKGGELLATEGEVRQLEFPPEEPLLAEW
;
A
#
# COMPACT_ATOMS: atom_id res chain seq x y z
N MET A 1 13.20 -16.18 -20.51
CA MET A 1 11.99 -15.80 -19.76
C MET A 1 12.35 -15.84 -18.29
N VAL A 2 12.00 -14.80 -17.52
CA VAL A 2 12.28 -14.78 -16.07
C VAL A 2 11.45 -15.88 -15.41
N LYS A 3 12.07 -16.66 -14.52
CA LYS A 3 11.41 -17.71 -13.75
C LYS A 3 10.96 -17.14 -12.41
N VAL A 4 9.66 -17.17 -12.15
CA VAL A 4 9.08 -16.57 -10.94
C VAL A 4 8.40 -17.63 -10.11
N LEU A 5 8.68 -17.65 -8.81
CA LEU A 5 7.97 -18.49 -7.83
C LEU A 5 6.89 -17.67 -7.12
N LEU A 6 5.62 -18.04 -7.26
CA LEU A 6 4.56 -17.56 -6.38
C LEU A 6 4.43 -18.48 -5.16
N VAL A 7 4.67 -17.94 -3.96
CA VAL A 7 4.46 -18.65 -2.69
C VAL A 7 3.19 -18.13 -2.01
N GLY A 8 2.20 -19.02 -1.86
CA GLY A 8 0.90 -18.72 -1.27
C GLY A 8 -0.16 -18.37 -2.32
N VAL A 9 -1.14 -19.25 -2.47
CA VAL A 9 -2.29 -19.10 -3.41
C VAL A 9 -3.61 -19.15 -2.63
N GLY A 10 -3.61 -18.48 -1.48
CA GLY A 10 -4.82 -18.19 -0.72
C GLY A 10 -5.70 -17.15 -1.41
N ARG A 11 -6.57 -16.51 -0.62
CA ARG A 11 -7.53 -15.52 -1.15
C ARG A 11 -6.87 -14.37 -1.93
N TRP A 12 -5.76 -13.83 -1.43
CA TRP A 12 -5.06 -12.73 -2.09
C TRP A 12 -4.06 -13.23 -3.14
N GLY A 13 -3.31 -14.30 -2.84
CA GLY A 13 -2.38 -14.94 -3.77
C GLY A 13 -3.02 -15.40 -5.08
N THR A 14 -4.33 -15.70 -5.09
CA THR A 14 -5.08 -16.00 -6.33
C THR A 14 -5.09 -14.80 -7.31
N ASN A 15 -5.08 -13.56 -6.80
CA ASN A 15 -4.98 -12.38 -7.67
C ASN A 15 -3.58 -12.25 -8.28
N HIS A 16 -2.52 -12.48 -7.49
CA HIS A 16 -1.15 -12.51 -8.02
C HIS A 16 -0.97 -13.63 -9.03
N LEU A 17 -1.53 -14.82 -8.77
CA LEU A 17 -1.52 -15.93 -9.72
C LEU A 17 -2.14 -15.52 -11.06
N ARG A 18 -3.32 -14.89 -11.03
CA ARG A 18 -4.00 -14.43 -12.25
C ARG A 18 -3.15 -13.43 -13.05
N VAL A 19 -2.53 -12.47 -12.37
CA VAL A 19 -1.64 -11.46 -12.99
C VAL A 19 -0.36 -12.09 -13.52
N LEU A 20 0.34 -12.90 -12.72
CA LEU A 20 1.57 -13.57 -13.16
C LEU A 20 1.34 -14.51 -14.34
N ARG A 21 0.13 -15.09 -14.50
CA ARG A 21 -0.22 -15.89 -15.68
C ARG A 21 -0.46 -15.08 -16.95
N SER A 22 -0.79 -13.78 -16.85
CA SER A 22 -0.92 -12.91 -18.03
C SER A 22 0.41 -12.29 -18.45
N LEU A 23 1.44 -12.35 -17.59
CA LEU A 23 2.78 -11.84 -17.86
C LEU A 23 3.66 -12.88 -18.57
N PRO A 24 4.67 -12.46 -19.37
CA PRO A 24 5.59 -13.35 -20.05
C PRO A 24 6.66 -13.89 -19.09
N VAL A 25 6.25 -14.66 -18.08
CA VAL A 25 7.12 -15.30 -17.07
C VAL A 25 6.95 -16.82 -17.05
N ASP A 26 8.01 -17.53 -16.68
CA ASP A 26 7.97 -18.97 -16.45
C ASP A 26 7.56 -19.21 -14.98
N LEU A 27 6.26 -19.45 -14.77
CA LEU A 27 5.66 -19.44 -13.44
C LEU A 27 5.79 -20.80 -12.73
N TYR A 28 6.33 -20.74 -11.51
CA TYR A 28 6.33 -21.79 -10.49
C TYR A 28 5.38 -21.37 -9.36
N VAL A 29 4.70 -22.32 -8.74
CA VAL A 29 3.71 -22.04 -7.70
C VAL A 29 3.87 -23.01 -6.55
N ALA A 30 3.98 -22.48 -5.34
CA ALA A 30 4.01 -23.25 -4.12
C ALA A 30 2.97 -22.78 -3.10
N ASP A 31 2.29 -23.72 -2.46
CA ASP A 31 1.40 -23.48 -1.33
C ASP A 31 1.45 -24.72 -0.43
N LEU A 32 1.53 -24.54 0.90
CA LEU A 32 1.59 -25.67 1.84
C LEU A 32 0.35 -26.58 1.76
N ARG A 33 -0.72 -26.09 1.16
CA ARG A 33 -1.98 -26.79 0.94
C ARG A 33 -2.14 -27.20 -0.51
N ASP A 34 -2.14 -28.51 -0.80
CA ASP A 34 -2.33 -29.00 -2.18
C ASP A 34 -3.69 -28.58 -2.76
N ASP A 35 -4.74 -28.46 -1.93
CA ASP A 35 -6.05 -28.01 -2.38
C ASP A 35 -6.02 -26.58 -2.94
N HIS A 36 -5.09 -25.73 -2.49
CA HIS A 36 -4.89 -24.40 -3.05
C HIS A 36 -4.24 -24.43 -4.44
N LEU A 37 -3.39 -25.42 -4.72
CA LEU A 37 -2.72 -25.58 -6.02
C LEU A 37 -3.70 -25.89 -7.16
N SER A 38 -4.90 -26.39 -6.85
CA SER A 38 -5.98 -26.57 -7.83
C SER A 38 -6.28 -25.30 -8.65
N ARG A 39 -6.11 -24.11 -8.07
CA ARG A 39 -6.28 -22.82 -8.75
C ARG A 39 -5.21 -22.59 -9.82
N ALA A 40 -3.97 -22.98 -9.54
CA ALA A 40 -2.87 -22.91 -10.50
C ALA A 40 -3.02 -23.96 -11.62
N ARG A 41 -3.48 -25.18 -11.26
CA ARG A 41 -3.82 -26.23 -12.24
C ARG A 41 -4.90 -25.76 -13.21
N ALA A 42 -5.96 -25.13 -12.70
CA ALA A 42 -7.06 -24.60 -13.51
C ALA A 42 -6.61 -23.50 -14.49
N LEU A 43 -5.51 -22.80 -14.20
CA LEU A 43 -4.89 -21.79 -15.07
C LEU A 43 -3.74 -22.36 -15.92
N GLY A 44 -3.62 -23.69 -16.00
CA GLY A 44 -2.67 -24.39 -16.86
C GLY A 44 -1.21 -24.28 -16.43
N VAL A 45 -0.93 -24.09 -15.13
CA VAL A 45 0.45 -24.22 -14.61
C VAL A 45 0.84 -25.71 -14.63
N PRO A 46 1.98 -26.09 -15.24
CA PRO A 46 2.40 -27.50 -15.31
C PRO A 46 2.59 -28.13 -13.92
N GLU A 47 2.23 -29.40 -13.74
CA GLU A 47 2.44 -30.11 -12.45
C GLU A 47 3.90 -30.10 -11.99
N THR A 48 4.86 -30.10 -12.91
CA THR A 48 6.30 -29.99 -12.60
C THR A 48 6.72 -28.63 -12.01
N HIS A 49 5.83 -27.64 -12.09
CA HIS A 49 5.97 -26.28 -11.57
C HIS A 49 5.06 -26.04 -10.35
N LEU A 50 4.40 -27.08 -9.84
CA LEU A 50 3.58 -27.04 -8.64
C LEU A 50 4.25 -27.81 -7.51
N SER A 51 4.18 -27.28 -6.29
CA SER A 51 4.65 -28.02 -5.12
C SER A 51 4.01 -27.55 -3.82
N THR A 52 3.96 -28.45 -2.85
CA THR A 52 3.67 -28.09 -1.46
C THR A 52 4.89 -27.65 -0.67
N ASP A 53 6.07 -27.64 -1.30
CA ASP A 53 7.33 -27.23 -0.71
C ASP A 53 8.00 -26.14 -1.56
N PRO A 54 7.98 -24.87 -1.13
CA PRO A 54 8.59 -23.77 -1.88
C PRO A 54 10.11 -23.93 -2.01
N ALA A 55 10.78 -24.61 -1.07
CA ALA A 55 12.24 -24.75 -1.09
C ALA A 55 12.74 -25.52 -2.33
N LYS A 56 11.92 -26.42 -2.89
CA LYS A 56 12.23 -27.16 -4.13
C LYS A 56 12.42 -26.26 -5.34
N PHE A 57 11.78 -25.10 -5.35
CA PHE A 57 11.83 -24.18 -6.48
C PHE A 57 12.87 -23.07 -6.32
N VAL A 58 13.36 -22.79 -5.11
CA VAL A 58 14.37 -21.76 -4.88
C VAL A 58 15.59 -21.90 -5.81
N PRO A 59 16.19 -23.10 -6.02
CA PRO A 59 17.32 -23.23 -6.94
C PRO A 59 16.96 -23.05 -8.42
N ARG A 60 15.67 -23.12 -8.77
CA ARG A 60 15.18 -23.17 -10.16
C ARG A 60 14.67 -21.83 -10.68
N VAL A 61 14.39 -20.87 -9.80
CA VAL A 61 13.77 -19.58 -10.14
C VAL A 61 14.75 -18.42 -10.02
N ASP A 62 14.42 -17.30 -10.65
CA ASP A 62 15.19 -16.04 -10.60
C ASP A 62 14.64 -15.10 -9.52
N ALA A 63 13.31 -15.06 -9.38
CA ALA A 63 12.59 -14.22 -8.42
C ALA A 63 11.45 -14.97 -7.71
N ALA A 64 10.96 -14.42 -6.61
CA ALA A 64 9.84 -14.97 -5.86
C ALA A 64 8.84 -13.90 -5.39
N ALA A 65 7.55 -14.22 -5.48
CA ALA A 65 6.43 -13.51 -4.90
C ALA A 65 6.00 -14.18 -3.60
N VAL A 66 6.17 -13.51 -2.46
CA VAL A 66 5.80 -14.06 -1.15
C VAL A 66 4.47 -13.48 -0.70
N VAL A 67 3.42 -14.30 -0.72
CA VAL A 67 2.02 -13.93 -0.43
C VAL A 67 1.44 -14.86 0.64
N ILE A 68 2.10 -14.90 1.80
CA ILE A 68 1.76 -15.77 2.94
C ILE A 68 1.51 -14.95 4.22
N PRO A 69 0.92 -15.55 5.27
CA PRO A 69 0.71 -14.85 6.54
C PRO A 69 2.02 -14.37 7.21
N GLY A 70 1.92 -13.25 7.93
CA GLY A 70 3.05 -12.41 8.33
C GLY A 70 4.24 -13.09 9.02
N PRO A 71 4.06 -13.94 10.05
CA PRO A 71 5.21 -14.47 10.81
C PRO A 71 6.19 -15.31 10.00
N ALA A 72 5.71 -16.04 8.98
CA ALA A 72 6.57 -16.88 8.14
C ALA A 72 7.19 -16.11 6.95
N GLN A 73 6.65 -14.93 6.65
CA GLN A 73 7.00 -14.16 5.46
C GLN A 73 8.44 -13.67 5.50
N ALA A 74 8.85 -13.04 6.60
CA ALA A 74 10.18 -12.45 6.73
C ALA A 74 11.30 -13.51 6.68
N ALA A 75 11.11 -14.64 7.35
CA ALA A 75 12.05 -15.77 7.31
C ALA A 75 12.21 -16.33 5.88
N LEU A 76 11.12 -16.46 5.13
CA LEU A 76 11.17 -16.89 3.74
C LEU A 76 11.87 -15.85 2.85
N CYS A 77 11.58 -14.56 3.01
CA CYS A 77 12.26 -13.48 2.29
C CYS A 77 13.77 -13.50 2.55
N ARG A 78 14.19 -13.67 3.80
CA ARG A 78 15.61 -13.80 4.18
C ARG A 78 16.28 -14.96 3.45
N THR A 79 15.61 -16.11 3.40
CA THR A 79 16.11 -17.32 2.72
C THR A 79 16.27 -17.08 1.21
N LEU A 80 15.28 -16.46 0.58
CA LEU A 80 15.29 -16.14 -0.86
C LEU A 80 16.38 -15.13 -1.21
N LEU A 81 16.47 -14.02 -0.48
CA LEU A 81 17.50 -12.99 -0.68
C LEU A 81 18.91 -13.57 -0.47
N SER A 82 19.10 -14.38 0.58
CA SER A 82 20.39 -15.06 0.85
C SER A 82 20.78 -16.04 -0.26
N SER A 83 19.78 -16.59 -0.96
CA SER A 83 19.96 -17.48 -2.11
C SER A 83 20.12 -16.71 -3.44
N GLY A 84 20.25 -15.38 -3.39
CA GLY A 84 20.46 -14.53 -4.56
C GLY A 84 19.21 -14.37 -5.43
N LYS A 85 18.01 -14.42 -4.84
CA LYS A 85 16.73 -14.20 -5.53
C LYS A 85 16.21 -12.79 -5.32
N ASP A 86 15.59 -12.24 -6.36
CA ASP A 86 14.76 -11.04 -6.21
C ASP A 86 13.45 -11.41 -5.53
N VAL A 87 12.94 -10.53 -4.67
CA VAL A 87 11.78 -10.81 -3.82
C VAL A 87 10.75 -9.69 -3.94
N PHE A 88 9.57 -10.06 -4.42
CA PHE A 88 8.33 -9.32 -4.16
C PHE A 88 7.69 -9.92 -2.91
N VAL A 89 7.20 -9.08 -2.00
CA VAL A 89 6.59 -9.53 -0.75
C VAL A 89 5.35 -8.71 -0.42
N GLU A 90 4.26 -9.39 -0.09
CA GLU A 90 3.04 -8.70 0.33
C GLU A 90 3.19 -7.94 1.65
N LYS A 91 2.44 -6.85 1.78
CA LYS A 91 2.51 -6.03 2.99
C LYS A 91 1.82 -6.71 4.20
N PRO A 92 2.28 -6.43 5.44
CA PRO A 92 3.49 -5.68 5.78
C PRO A 92 4.75 -6.54 5.58
N LEU A 93 5.89 -5.93 5.23
CA LEU A 93 7.17 -6.65 5.03
C LEU A 93 7.50 -7.60 6.20
N ALA A 94 7.42 -7.08 7.42
CA ALA A 94 7.55 -7.82 8.68
C ALA A 94 6.68 -7.15 9.76
N LEU A 95 6.44 -7.85 10.87
CA LEU A 95 5.75 -7.29 12.05
C LEU A 95 6.74 -6.61 13.02
N ASP A 96 8.02 -6.98 12.96
CA ASP A 96 9.10 -6.33 13.68
C ASP A 96 9.83 -5.34 12.73
N PRO A 97 9.89 -4.04 13.07
CA PRO A 97 10.62 -3.06 12.25
C PRO A 97 12.12 -3.36 12.13
N LEU A 98 12.75 -3.99 13.14
CA LEU A 98 14.15 -4.38 13.05
C LEU A 98 14.35 -5.48 12.00
N GLU A 99 13.43 -6.45 11.95
CA GLU A 99 13.47 -7.51 10.94
C GLU A 99 13.25 -6.93 9.53
N ALA A 100 12.29 -6.02 9.37
CA ALA A 100 12.08 -5.30 8.10
C ALA A 100 13.34 -4.56 7.64
N LYS A 101 14.02 -3.86 8.56
CA LYS A 101 15.27 -3.15 8.28
C LYS A 101 16.39 -4.12 7.85
N GLN A 102 16.57 -5.22 8.58
CA GLN A 102 17.57 -6.24 8.24
C GLN A 102 17.33 -6.88 6.87
N LEU A 103 16.07 -7.05 6.46
CA LEU A 103 15.74 -7.57 5.12
C LEU A 103 16.11 -6.57 4.02
N ALA A 104 15.88 -5.27 4.25
CA ALA A 104 16.28 -4.22 3.33
C ALA A 104 17.80 -4.16 3.18
N GLU A 105 18.54 -4.15 4.31
CA GLU A 105 20.00 -4.17 4.34
C GLU A 105 20.54 -5.42 3.63
N LEU A 106 19.97 -6.60 3.88
CA LEU A 106 20.35 -7.84 3.21
C LEU A 106 20.13 -7.77 1.69
N ALA A 107 19.02 -7.18 1.23
CA ALA A 107 18.75 -7.03 -0.19
C ALA A 107 19.80 -6.14 -0.86
N GLU A 108 20.15 -5.02 -0.22
CA GLU A 108 21.22 -4.12 -0.68
C GLU A 108 22.58 -4.83 -0.71
N GLU A 109 22.97 -5.50 0.38
CA GLU A 109 24.24 -6.25 0.48
C GLU A 109 24.37 -7.33 -0.61
N ARG A 110 23.26 -7.97 -0.98
CA ARG A 110 23.22 -9.03 -2.00
C ARG A 110 23.01 -8.51 -3.42
N GLY A 111 22.83 -7.20 -3.59
CA GLY A 111 22.46 -6.58 -4.86
C GLY A 111 21.21 -7.21 -5.46
N ARG A 112 20.19 -7.44 -4.62
CA ARG A 112 18.89 -8.02 -5.00
C ARG A 112 17.78 -7.02 -4.82
N ILE A 113 16.70 -7.21 -5.58
CA ILE A 113 15.49 -6.41 -5.44
C ILE A 113 14.66 -6.96 -4.27
N LEU A 114 14.24 -6.08 -3.37
CA LEU A 114 13.20 -6.34 -2.38
C LEU A 114 12.09 -5.31 -2.56
N GLN A 115 10.93 -5.73 -3.06
CA GLN A 115 9.77 -4.87 -3.27
C GLN A 115 8.62 -5.29 -2.37
N VAL A 116 8.06 -4.33 -1.64
CA VAL A 116 6.85 -4.54 -0.81
C VAL A 116 5.60 -4.19 -1.62
N GLY A 117 4.57 -5.05 -1.53
CA GLY A 117 3.28 -4.92 -2.21
C GLY A 117 2.40 -3.78 -1.66
N HIS A 118 2.75 -2.54 -2.01
CA HIS A 118 1.99 -1.34 -1.70
C HIS A 118 1.08 -0.91 -2.86
N ILE A 119 0.11 -1.78 -3.18
CA ILE A 119 -0.76 -1.67 -4.37
C ILE A 119 -1.39 -0.28 -4.60
N PHE A 120 -1.71 0.48 -3.55
CA PHE A 120 -2.32 1.82 -3.71
C PHE A 120 -1.40 2.84 -4.36
N ARG A 121 -0.07 2.66 -4.36
CA ARG A 121 0.85 3.53 -5.10
C ARG A 121 0.66 3.43 -6.61
N PHE A 122 0.14 2.29 -7.07
CA PHE A 122 -0.06 1.95 -8.48
C PHE A 122 -1.50 2.20 -8.96
N ASP A 123 -2.40 2.61 -8.06
CA ASP A 123 -3.75 3.05 -8.44
C ASP A 123 -3.66 4.38 -9.23
N PRO A 124 -4.27 4.49 -10.42
CA PRO A 124 -4.24 5.71 -11.22
C PRO A 124 -4.73 6.96 -10.48
N ALA A 125 -5.68 6.82 -9.55
CA ALA A 125 -6.15 7.92 -8.72
C ALA A 125 -5.04 8.44 -7.79
N SER A 126 -4.30 7.53 -7.16
CA SER A 126 -3.14 7.90 -6.32
C SER A 126 -2.03 8.57 -7.13
N GLN A 127 -1.74 8.06 -8.33
CA GLN A 127 -0.76 8.66 -9.23
C GLN A 127 -1.18 10.05 -9.70
N CYS A 128 -2.47 10.22 -10.01
CA CYS A 128 -3.05 11.52 -10.37
C CYS A 128 -2.93 12.54 -9.22
N LEU A 129 -3.27 12.14 -7.99
CA LEU A 129 -3.12 12.99 -6.81
C LEU A 129 -1.66 13.38 -6.59
N ARG A 130 -0.72 12.42 -6.67
CA ARG A 130 0.71 12.71 -6.55
C ARG A 130 1.19 13.69 -7.62
N ALA A 131 0.76 13.51 -8.87
CA ALA A 131 1.11 14.41 -9.96
C ALA A 131 0.53 15.82 -9.75
N ALA A 132 -0.71 15.94 -9.28
CA ALA A 132 -1.35 17.21 -8.97
C ALA A 132 -0.65 17.95 -7.81
N ILE A 133 -0.22 17.22 -6.78
CA ILE A 133 0.62 17.75 -5.70
C ILE A 133 1.95 18.28 -6.27
N ALA A 134 2.62 17.48 -7.10
CA ALA A 134 3.90 17.85 -7.69
C ALA A 134 3.80 19.08 -8.62
N ARG A 135 2.68 19.24 -9.34
CA ARG A 135 2.39 20.43 -10.16
C ARG A 135 2.05 21.67 -9.34
N GLY A 136 1.72 21.52 -8.07
CA GLY A 136 1.29 22.61 -7.20
C GLY A 136 -0.20 22.96 -7.28
N ASP A 137 -1.03 22.09 -7.85
CA ASP A 137 -2.47 22.34 -8.08
C ASP A 137 -3.25 22.60 -6.77
N PHE A 138 -2.73 22.07 -5.65
CA PHE A 138 -3.27 22.22 -4.31
C PHE A 138 -2.84 23.51 -3.59
N GLY A 139 -1.88 24.27 -4.12
CA GLY A 139 -1.10 25.20 -3.31
C GLY A 139 -0.34 24.44 -2.23
N ARG A 140 -0.13 25.03 -1.04
CA ARG A 140 0.43 24.28 0.10
C ARG A 140 -0.54 23.21 0.61
N LEU A 141 -0.08 21.97 0.71
CA LEU A 141 -0.77 20.91 1.43
C LEU A 141 -0.87 21.27 2.91
N ARG A 142 -2.01 20.93 3.49
CA ARG A 142 -2.32 21.18 4.91
C ARG A 142 -2.63 19.88 5.62
N MET A 143 -3.48 19.06 5.01
CA MET A 143 -4.04 17.90 5.69
C MET A 143 -4.25 16.71 4.75
N LEU A 144 -3.99 15.52 5.28
CA LEU A 144 -4.37 14.25 4.66
C LEU A 144 -5.27 13.47 5.64
N ARG A 145 -6.35 12.88 5.16
CA ARG A 145 -7.18 12.00 6.00
C ARG A 145 -7.45 10.70 5.27
N GLY A 146 -7.27 9.58 5.94
CA GLY A 146 -7.47 8.26 5.38
C GLY A 146 -8.42 7.47 6.27
N ARG A 147 -9.38 6.79 5.65
CA ARG A 147 -10.28 5.89 6.35
C ARG A 147 -10.30 4.52 5.68
N PHE A 148 -9.77 3.53 6.39
CA PHE A 148 -9.80 2.14 5.96
C PHE A 148 -10.49 1.29 7.03
N SER A 149 -11.81 1.21 6.96
CA SER A 149 -12.62 0.52 7.95
C SER A 149 -13.82 -0.19 7.33
N GLY A 150 -14.40 -1.12 8.08
CA GLY A 150 -15.63 -1.79 7.68
C GLY A 150 -15.97 -2.96 8.58
N PHE A 151 -17.21 -3.43 8.52
CA PHE A 151 -17.67 -4.52 9.36
C PHE A 151 -17.19 -5.84 8.75
N LYS A 152 -16.06 -6.33 9.24
CA LYS A 152 -15.36 -7.47 8.64
C LYS A 152 -14.70 -8.35 9.69
N ARG A 153 -14.46 -9.60 9.31
CA ARG A 153 -13.77 -10.58 10.15
C ARG A 153 -12.36 -10.08 10.51
N PRO A 154 -12.02 -9.95 11.80
CA PRO A 154 -10.66 -9.64 12.23
C PRO A 154 -9.66 -10.69 11.78
N ARG A 155 -8.44 -10.25 11.48
CA ARG A 155 -7.33 -11.14 11.17
C ARG A 155 -6.77 -11.75 12.44
N ALA A 156 -6.44 -13.05 12.41
CA ALA A 156 -5.86 -13.73 13.57
C ALA A 156 -4.36 -13.45 13.75
N ASP A 157 -3.67 -13.04 12.68
CA ASP A 157 -2.21 -12.91 12.63
C ASP A 157 -1.69 -11.48 12.91
N MET A 158 -2.56 -10.47 12.89
CA MET A 158 -2.18 -9.07 13.09
C MET A 158 -3.37 -8.18 13.42
N GLY A 159 -3.09 -6.99 13.97
CA GLY A 159 -4.08 -5.95 14.22
C GLY A 159 -4.46 -5.12 12.99
N VAL A 160 -5.41 -4.22 13.17
CA VAL A 160 -5.92 -3.36 12.08
C VAL A 160 -4.88 -2.36 11.59
N SER A 161 -3.97 -1.92 12.46
CA SER A 161 -2.85 -1.04 12.13
C SER A 161 -1.94 -1.64 11.03
N PHE A 162 -1.59 -2.92 11.16
CA PHE A 162 -0.72 -3.62 10.21
C PHE A 162 -1.46 -4.18 9.00
N SER A 163 -2.74 -4.49 9.14
CA SER A 163 -3.51 -5.09 8.05
C SER A 163 -4.14 -4.05 7.11
N ASP A 164 -4.63 -2.93 7.64
CA ASP A 164 -5.36 -1.91 6.89
C ASP A 164 -4.66 -0.54 6.94
N ALA A 165 -4.34 -0.01 8.13
CA ALA A 165 -3.79 1.34 8.25
C ALA A 165 -2.45 1.52 7.50
N VAL A 166 -1.63 0.46 7.46
CA VAL A 166 -0.36 0.41 6.71
C VAL A 166 -0.51 0.89 5.27
N HIS A 167 -1.65 0.65 4.63
CA HIS A 167 -1.89 1.09 3.26
C HIS A 167 -1.89 2.62 3.13
N PHE A 168 -2.51 3.32 4.09
CA PHE A 168 -2.62 4.78 4.03
C PHE A 168 -1.46 5.49 4.71
N VAL A 169 -0.81 4.86 5.70
CA VAL A 169 0.50 5.34 6.18
C VAL A 169 1.51 5.34 5.03
N ASP A 170 1.57 4.24 4.28
CA ASP A 170 2.41 4.14 3.08
C ASP A 170 2.03 5.18 2.02
N LEU A 171 0.75 5.24 1.67
CA LEU A 171 0.27 6.14 0.63
C LEU A 171 0.53 7.61 0.98
N PHE A 172 0.38 8.02 2.24
CA PHE A 172 0.70 9.39 2.66
C PHE A 172 2.19 9.67 2.58
N ASN A 173 3.05 8.73 2.97
CA ASN A 173 4.49 8.87 2.76
C ASN A 173 4.84 8.97 1.27
N TYR A 174 4.13 8.23 0.41
CA TYR A 174 4.29 8.28 -1.04
C TYR A 174 3.84 9.62 -1.66
N LEU A 175 2.73 10.18 -1.19
CA LEU A 175 2.20 11.48 -1.65
C LEU A 175 3.07 12.65 -1.17
N VAL A 176 3.53 12.62 0.09
CA VAL A 176 4.39 13.66 0.67
C VAL A 176 5.86 13.47 0.25
N GLY A 177 6.25 12.26 -0.16
CA GLY A 177 7.60 11.91 -0.59
C GLY A 177 8.61 11.73 0.54
N ARG A 178 8.16 11.54 1.79
CA ARG A 178 9.02 11.31 2.96
C ARG A 178 8.26 10.67 4.12
N ALA A 179 9.00 10.20 5.12
CA ALA A 179 8.45 9.76 6.40
C ALA A 179 8.02 10.97 7.27
N PRO A 180 7.05 10.79 8.19
CA PRO A 180 6.66 11.83 9.13
C PRO A 180 7.75 12.07 10.17
N ALA A 181 7.81 13.30 10.69
CA ALA A 181 8.70 13.70 11.78
C ALA A 181 8.22 13.17 13.14
N ARG A 182 6.90 13.03 13.32
CA ARG A 182 6.30 12.48 14.54
C ARG A 182 5.07 11.63 14.23
N VAL A 183 4.85 10.61 15.04
CA VAL A 183 3.67 9.75 14.99
C VAL A 183 3.03 9.70 16.38
N SER A 184 1.71 9.79 16.43
CA SER A 184 0.90 9.55 17.63
C SER A 184 -0.22 8.59 17.28
N ALA A 185 -0.54 7.64 18.15
CA ALA A 185 -1.58 6.66 17.86
C ALA A 185 -2.43 6.36 19.10
N ILE A 186 -3.72 6.12 18.87
CA ILE A 186 -4.63 5.55 19.85
C ILE A 186 -5.15 4.24 19.25
N THR A 187 -4.95 3.14 19.95
CA THR A 187 -5.41 1.82 19.54
C THR A 187 -6.31 1.19 20.60
N LYS A 188 -7.21 0.30 20.18
CA LYS A 188 -8.10 -0.46 21.07
C LYS A 188 -8.20 -1.91 20.60
N ASP A 189 -8.05 -2.83 21.55
CA ASP A 189 -8.37 -4.25 21.42
C ASP A 189 -9.73 -4.47 22.09
N PHE A 190 -10.81 -4.34 21.33
CA PHE A 190 -12.17 -4.52 21.85
C PHE A 190 -12.54 -6.00 21.95
N LEU A 191 -11.86 -6.86 21.20
CA LEU A 191 -12.15 -8.28 21.09
C LEU A 191 -11.24 -9.15 21.97
N GLY A 192 -10.27 -8.55 22.68
CA GLY A 192 -9.39 -9.23 23.63
C GLY A 192 -8.37 -10.16 22.97
N ARG A 193 -7.91 -9.84 21.76
CA ARG A 193 -7.04 -10.68 20.93
C ARG A 193 -5.54 -10.43 21.17
N GLY A 194 -5.19 -9.42 21.96
CA GLY A 194 -3.82 -8.98 22.17
C GLY A 194 -3.25 -8.14 21.02
N VAL A 195 -4.07 -7.75 20.05
CA VAL A 195 -3.74 -6.88 18.92
C VAL A 195 -4.88 -5.90 18.68
N ASP A 196 -4.60 -4.77 18.06
CA ASP A 196 -5.59 -3.71 17.86
C ASP A 196 -6.70 -4.10 16.86
N ASP A 197 -7.94 -3.77 17.21
CA ASP A 197 -9.13 -3.87 16.35
C ASP A 197 -9.57 -2.53 15.79
N GLU A 198 -9.16 -1.44 16.45
CA GLU A 198 -9.41 -0.06 16.09
C GLU A 198 -8.13 0.74 16.28
N ALA A 199 -7.81 1.60 15.32
CA ALA A 199 -6.65 2.48 15.37
C ALA A 199 -6.97 3.84 14.75
N LEU A 200 -6.59 4.90 15.47
CA LEU A 200 -6.45 6.25 14.95
C LEU A 200 -4.98 6.65 15.03
N ILE A 201 -4.35 6.85 13.89
CA ILE A 201 -2.93 7.19 13.77
C ILE A 201 -2.82 8.60 13.20
N ALA A 202 -2.09 9.47 13.89
CA ALA A 202 -1.73 10.81 13.43
C ALA A 202 -0.24 10.84 13.01
N LEU A 203 0.03 11.44 11.87
CA LEU A 203 1.38 11.61 11.30
C LEU A 203 1.62 13.12 11.11
N ASP A 204 2.63 13.65 11.78
CA ASP A 204 3.07 15.04 11.60
C ASP A 204 4.26 15.05 10.64
N TYR A 205 4.10 15.68 9.49
CA TYR A 205 5.19 15.89 8.53
C TYR A 205 5.71 17.33 8.65
N GLU A 206 7.03 17.47 8.61
CA GLU A 206 7.70 18.75 8.47
C GLU A 206 8.55 18.75 7.20
N VAL A 207 8.20 19.63 6.25
CA VAL A 207 8.91 19.74 4.98
C VAL A 207 9.64 21.07 4.92
N VAL A 208 10.96 21.02 5.09
CA VAL A 208 11.86 22.17 4.92
C VAL A 208 12.16 22.34 3.44
N GLY A 209 11.89 23.53 2.89
CA GLY A 209 11.99 23.83 1.46
C GLY A 209 13.36 24.29 0.96
N ASN A 210 14.47 23.68 1.40
CA ASN A 210 15.81 24.11 0.95
C ASN A 210 16.67 22.94 0.42
N GLY A 211 17.22 23.10 -0.80
CA GLY A 211 18.23 22.22 -1.41
C GLY A 211 17.79 21.58 -2.73
N ALA A 212 18.71 20.89 -3.41
CA ALA A 212 18.46 20.17 -4.67
C ALA A 212 17.29 19.15 -4.61
N ASP A 213 16.85 18.82 -3.39
CA ASP A 213 15.54 18.26 -3.03
C ASP A 213 14.49 19.38 -2.88
N ALA A 214 14.26 20.17 -3.92
CA ALA A 214 13.18 21.15 -3.93
C ALA A 214 11.86 20.37 -3.90
N ALA A 215 11.43 19.95 -2.71
CA ALA A 215 10.07 19.49 -2.49
C ALA A 215 9.18 20.52 -3.16
N ALA A 216 8.25 20.05 -4.02
CA ALA A 216 7.35 20.93 -4.76
C ALA A 216 6.86 22.01 -3.79
N PRO A 217 6.80 23.31 -4.16
CA PRO A 217 6.41 24.38 -3.23
C PRO A 217 5.12 24.09 -2.44
N ALA A 218 4.26 23.24 -3.00
CA ALA A 218 3.09 22.66 -2.35
C ALA A 218 3.35 21.85 -1.08
N LEU A 219 4.51 21.25 -0.90
CA LEU A 219 4.84 20.40 0.23
C LEU A 219 5.44 21.19 1.40
N ALA A 220 5.92 22.42 1.18
CA ALA A 220 6.64 23.19 2.20
C ALA A 220 5.74 23.55 3.40
N GLY A 221 6.25 23.30 4.61
CA GLY A 221 5.58 23.61 5.87
C GLY A 221 5.04 22.38 6.62
N PRO A 222 4.21 22.61 7.65
CA PRO A 222 3.60 21.53 8.42
C PRO A 222 2.45 20.89 7.63
N ILE A 223 2.46 19.56 7.53
CA ILE A 223 1.34 18.79 6.97
C ILE A 223 0.91 17.78 8.03
N TRP A 224 -0.38 17.76 8.35
CA TRP A 224 -0.93 16.83 9.33
C TRP A 224 -1.76 15.75 8.66
N ALA A 225 -1.46 14.48 8.93
CA ALA A 225 -2.21 13.36 8.39
C ALA A 225 -2.86 12.52 9.48
N THR A 226 -4.04 11.97 9.20
CA THR A 226 -4.71 11.01 10.09
C THR A 226 -5.18 9.78 9.34
N VAL A 227 -4.97 8.59 9.90
CA VAL A 227 -5.47 7.31 9.39
C VAL A 227 -6.37 6.68 10.44
N GLU A 228 -7.65 6.49 10.10
CA GLU A 228 -8.64 5.74 10.87
C GLU A 228 -8.80 4.34 10.27
N SER A 229 -8.72 3.31 11.10
CA SER A 229 -8.96 1.93 10.68
C SER A 229 -9.63 1.10 11.76
N GLY A 230 -10.53 0.21 11.35
CA GLY A 230 -11.38 -0.52 12.30
C GLY A 230 -12.19 -1.65 11.69
N TYR A 231 -12.49 -2.65 12.52
CA TYR A 231 -13.34 -3.81 12.16
C TYR A 231 -14.83 -3.65 12.51
N HIS A 232 -15.20 -2.61 13.26
CA HIS A 232 -16.54 -2.48 13.85
C HIS A 232 -17.50 -1.59 13.04
N ARG A 233 -16.96 -0.73 12.17
CA ARG A 233 -17.75 0.28 11.49
C ARG A 233 -18.65 -0.32 10.40
N PRO A 234 -19.96 -0.04 10.36
CA PRO A 234 -20.82 -0.47 9.26
C PRO A 234 -20.36 0.08 7.90
N GLY A 235 -20.53 -0.73 6.85
CA GLY A 235 -20.14 -0.37 5.47
C GLY A 235 -18.70 -0.78 5.11
N LYS A 236 -18.22 -0.28 3.97
CA LYS A 236 -16.85 -0.46 3.48
C LYS A 236 -16.28 0.90 3.16
N TRP A 237 -15.28 1.31 3.91
CA TRP A 237 -14.64 2.62 3.78
C TRP A 237 -13.19 2.39 3.36
N ARG A 238 -12.83 2.95 2.21
CA ARG A 238 -11.48 2.95 1.65
C ARG A 238 -11.31 4.26 0.91
N GLU A 239 -11.14 5.34 1.67
CA GLU A 239 -11.06 6.67 1.08
C GLU A 239 -9.92 7.47 1.66
N ILE A 240 -9.45 8.44 0.87
CA ILE A 240 -8.57 9.50 1.35
C ILE A 240 -9.11 10.88 1.00
N VAL A 241 -8.75 11.87 1.80
CA VAL A 241 -8.97 13.29 1.55
C VAL A 241 -7.61 13.98 1.57
N VAL A 242 -7.33 14.74 0.52
CA VAL A 242 -6.13 15.57 0.37
C VAL A 242 -6.57 17.03 0.38
N VAL A 243 -6.08 17.82 1.33
CA VAL A 243 -6.48 19.22 1.50
C VAL A 243 -5.27 20.12 1.32
N GLY A 244 -5.37 21.04 0.37
CA GLY A 244 -4.45 22.15 0.15
C GLY A 244 -5.06 23.51 0.49
N GLU A 245 -4.44 24.58 0.03
CA GLU A 245 -4.93 25.95 0.24
C GLU A 245 -6.07 26.34 -0.68
N GLY A 246 -6.05 25.84 -1.92
CA GLY A 246 -7.00 26.21 -2.97
C GLY A 246 -7.64 25.01 -3.68
N LEU A 247 -7.40 23.79 -3.18
CA LEU A 247 -8.00 22.56 -3.70
C LEU A 247 -8.12 21.54 -2.57
N THR A 248 -9.24 20.85 -2.55
CA THR A 248 -9.43 19.60 -1.79
C THR A 248 -9.75 18.49 -2.79
N ALA A 249 -9.25 17.28 -2.55
CA ALA A 249 -9.60 16.09 -3.32
C ALA A 249 -10.05 14.98 -2.38
N VAL A 250 -11.17 14.33 -2.69
CA VAL A 250 -11.67 13.12 -2.04
C VAL A 250 -11.52 11.98 -3.02
N CYS A 251 -10.85 10.92 -2.61
CA CYS A 251 -10.65 9.71 -3.42
C CYS A 251 -11.28 8.51 -2.72
N ASP A 252 -12.29 7.88 -3.34
CA ASP A 252 -12.91 6.63 -2.89
C ASP A 252 -12.39 5.45 -3.71
N TYR A 253 -11.62 4.55 -3.08
CA TYR A 253 -11.07 3.35 -3.70
C TYR A 253 -12.07 2.20 -3.81
N ASN A 254 -13.32 2.35 -3.36
CA ASN A 254 -14.35 1.32 -3.51
C ASN A 254 -15.08 1.35 -4.87
N VAL A 255 -15.05 2.48 -5.59
CA VAL A 255 -15.75 2.65 -6.87
C VAL A 255 -14.78 2.48 -8.03
N ALA A 256 -15.18 1.95 -9.19
CA ALA A 256 -14.24 1.74 -10.30
C ALA A 256 -13.96 3.00 -11.13
N GLN A 257 -14.91 3.94 -11.17
CA GLN A 257 -14.82 5.19 -11.94
C GLN A 257 -15.25 6.37 -11.08
N TYR A 258 -14.86 7.58 -11.49
CA TYR A 258 -15.14 8.82 -10.75
C TYR A 258 -14.64 8.78 -9.30
N LYS A 259 -13.57 8.01 -9.06
CA LYS A 259 -12.97 7.80 -7.75
C LYS A 259 -12.57 9.10 -7.07
N VAL A 260 -12.12 10.09 -7.85
CA VAL A 260 -11.65 11.38 -7.32
C VAL A 260 -12.66 12.47 -7.60
N THR A 261 -13.11 13.14 -6.54
CA THR A 261 -13.87 14.39 -6.61
C THR A 261 -13.01 15.52 -6.05
N THR A 262 -12.82 16.58 -6.83
CA THR A 262 -12.05 17.76 -6.42
C THR A 262 -12.97 18.94 -6.15
N PHE A 263 -12.63 19.73 -5.14
CA PHE A 263 -13.36 20.91 -4.70
C PHE A 263 -12.39 22.09 -4.70
N ARG A 264 -12.68 23.13 -5.47
CA ARG A 264 -11.98 24.42 -5.36
C ARG A 264 -12.52 25.12 -4.13
N ASN A 265 -11.77 25.07 -3.04
CA ASN A 265 -12.12 25.71 -1.78
C ASN A 265 -10.90 26.39 -1.17
N GLU A 266 -11.11 27.59 -0.63
CA GLU A 266 -10.04 28.40 -0.06
C GLU A 266 -10.56 29.24 1.11
N HIS A 267 -9.62 29.64 1.96
CA HIS A 267 -9.87 30.67 2.99
C HIS A 267 -9.21 31.96 2.53
N VAL A 268 -9.99 33.04 2.42
CA VAL A 268 -9.54 34.36 1.94
C VAL A 268 -9.72 35.42 3.00
N VAL A 269 -8.83 36.42 3.00
CA VAL A 269 -8.96 37.60 3.86
C VAL A 269 -9.64 38.71 3.06
N LYS A 270 -10.81 39.17 3.50
CA LYS A 270 -11.53 40.28 2.86
C LYS A 270 -11.98 41.27 3.93
N GLY A 271 -11.53 42.52 3.83
CA GLY A 271 -11.88 43.56 4.80
C GLY A 271 -11.36 43.30 6.22
N GLY A 272 -10.32 42.47 6.39
CA GLY A 272 -9.79 42.07 7.69
C GLY A 272 -10.46 40.83 8.30
N GLU A 273 -11.50 40.29 7.67
CA GLU A 273 -12.16 39.05 8.09
C GLU A 273 -11.67 37.84 7.29
N LEU A 274 -11.61 36.67 7.94
CA LEU A 274 -11.34 35.38 7.30
C LEU A 274 -12.66 34.77 6.84
N LEU A 275 -12.79 34.56 5.54
CA LEU A 275 -13.96 33.98 4.90
C LEU A 275 -13.61 32.65 4.23
N ALA A 276 -14.57 31.74 4.14
CA ALA A 276 -14.47 30.53 3.33
C ALA A 276 -15.19 30.73 2.00
N THR A 277 -14.58 30.32 0.90
CA THR A 277 -15.20 30.34 -0.43
C THR A 277 -15.17 28.96 -1.04
N GLU A 278 -16.32 28.55 -1.57
CA GLU A 278 -16.51 27.32 -2.33
C GLU A 278 -16.68 27.67 -3.80
N GLY A 279 -15.97 26.95 -4.66
CA GLY A 279 -15.99 27.11 -6.10
C GLY A 279 -16.37 25.81 -6.79
N GLU A 280 -15.70 25.56 -7.91
CA GLU A 280 -16.00 24.43 -8.78
C GLU A 280 -15.78 23.06 -8.12
N VAL A 281 -16.71 22.14 -8.37
CA VAL A 281 -16.59 20.71 -8.03
C VAL A 281 -16.44 19.92 -9.33
N ARG A 282 -15.43 19.06 -9.41
CA ARG A 282 -15.17 18.18 -10.57
C ARG A 282 -15.03 16.74 -10.14
N GLN A 283 -15.57 15.83 -10.92
CA GLN A 283 -15.28 14.40 -10.82
C GLN A 283 -14.30 14.01 -11.92
N LEU A 284 -13.25 13.27 -11.56
CA LEU A 284 -12.21 12.86 -12.49
C LEU A 284 -12.48 11.44 -13.00
N GLU A 285 -12.44 11.28 -14.31
CA GLU A 285 -12.50 9.97 -14.95
C GLU A 285 -11.13 9.29 -14.91
N PHE A 286 -11.16 7.96 -14.74
CA PHE A 286 -9.97 7.11 -14.75
C PHE A 286 -10.19 5.96 -15.74
N PRO A 287 -9.15 5.54 -16.47
CA PRO A 287 -9.23 4.37 -17.33
C PRO A 287 -9.50 3.10 -16.50
N PRO A 288 -10.02 2.02 -17.11
CA PRO A 288 -10.14 0.72 -16.46
C PRO A 288 -8.80 0.31 -15.83
N GLU A 289 -8.87 -0.16 -14.59
CA GLU A 289 -7.71 -0.31 -13.73
C GLU A 289 -7.32 -1.77 -13.51
N GLU A 290 -6.01 -2.01 -13.43
CA GLU A 290 -5.47 -3.21 -12.81
C GLU A 290 -4.23 -2.84 -11.98
N PRO A 291 -4.39 -2.23 -10.79
CA PRO A 291 -3.26 -1.73 -9.99
C PRO A 291 -2.27 -2.84 -9.62
N LEU A 292 -2.77 -4.07 -9.43
CA LEU A 292 -1.92 -5.22 -9.15
C LEU A 292 -1.03 -5.57 -10.36
N LEU A 293 -1.50 -5.42 -11.60
CA LEU A 293 -0.67 -5.64 -12.79
C LEU A 293 0.43 -4.58 -12.90
N ALA A 294 0.11 -3.32 -12.60
CA ALA A 294 1.09 -2.23 -12.62
C ALA A 294 2.14 -2.32 -11.50
N GLU A 295 1.87 -3.10 -10.45
CA GLU A 295 2.79 -3.39 -9.36
C GLU A 295 3.86 -4.45 -9.72
N TRP A 296 3.62 -5.25 -10.78
CA TRP A 296 4.54 -6.26 -11.32
C TRP A 296 5.40 -5.74 -12.47
#